data_AF-F6B8H9-F1
#
_entry.id   AF-F6B8H9-F1
#
_cell.length_a   1.000
_cell.length_b   1.000
_cell.length_c   1.000
_cell.angle_alpha   90.00
_cell.angle_beta   90.00
_cell.angle_gamma   90.00
#
_symmetry.space_group_name_H-M   'P 1'
#
loop_
_entity.id
_entity.type
_entity.pdbx_description
1 polymer ?
#
loop_
_entity_poly.entity_id
_entity_poly.type
_entity_poly.pdbx_seq_one_letter_code
_entity_poly.pdbx_strand_id
1 'polypeptide(L)'
;MPHLTEDELLALLTRLRKEIPSQEQPLSLLTPEEQELLKMYIPMQLSEESAKRMMKVVTEVREGKRPPLTDEEKLALNRQSMDESLVNFLVQLGKSTDEEFEGIVEMCKRLRDRC
;
A
#
# COMPACT_ATOMS: atom_id res chain seq x y z
N MET A 1 -16.98 0.80 -10.21
CA MET A 1 -15.54 1.12 -10.23
C MET A 1 -14.87 0.09 -11.13
N PRO A 2 -13.80 0.42 -11.88
CA PRO A 2 -13.06 -0.61 -12.61
C PRO A 2 -12.44 -1.55 -11.57
N HIS A 3 -12.77 -2.84 -11.63
CA HIS A 3 -12.17 -3.87 -10.79
C HIS A 3 -11.22 -4.68 -11.65
N LEU A 4 -10.07 -5.06 -11.10
CA LEU A 4 -9.18 -6.00 -11.77
C LEU A 4 -9.79 -7.39 -11.65
N THR A 5 -9.84 -8.11 -12.76
CA THR A 5 -9.98 -9.56 -12.75
C THR A 5 -8.75 -10.21 -12.14
N GLU A 6 -8.83 -11.49 -11.80
CA GLU A 6 -7.69 -12.25 -11.29
C GLU A 6 -6.50 -12.25 -12.26
N ASP A 7 -6.79 -12.45 -13.54
CA ASP A 7 -5.78 -12.49 -14.60
C ASP A 7 -5.12 -11.13 -14.81
N GLU A 8 -5.90 -10.04 -14.74
CA GLU A 8 -5.37 -8.67 -14.85
C GLU A 8 -4.50 -8.32 -13.64
N LEU A 9 -4.91 -8.71 -12.43
CA LEU A 9 -4.11 -8.51 -11.22
C LEU A 9 -2.79 -9.30 -11.29
N LEU A 10 -2.85 -10.56 -11.73
CA LEU A 10 -1.65 -11.40 -11.90
C LEU A 10 -0.72 -10.83 -12.96
N ALA A 11 -1.25 -10.39 -14.10
CA ALA A 11 -0.49 -9.78 -15.18
C ALA A 11 0.20 -8.49 -14.69
N LEU A 12 -0.51 -7.64 -13.94
CA LEU A 12 0.02 -6.42 -13.36
C LEU A 12 1.16 -6.71 -12.36
N LEU A 13 0.94 -7.60 -11.40
CA LEU A 13 1.96 -7.95 -10.40
C LEU A 13 3.21 -8.58 -11.04
N THR A 14 3.02 -9.43 -12.06
CA THR A 14 4.12 -10.05 -12.81
C THR A 14 4.92 -9.02 -13.60
N ARG A 15 4.24 -8.06 -14.25
CA ARG A 15 4.88 -6.94 -14.96
C ARG A 15 5.72 -6.11 -14.01
N LEU A 16 5.11 -5.67 -12.90
CA LEU A 16 5.75 -4.84 -11.89
C LEU A 16 6.98 -5.53 -11.29
N ARG A 17 6.90 -6.82 -10.94
CA ARG A 17 8.04 -7.57 -10.41
C ARG A 17 9.26 -7.56 -11.34
N LYS A 18 9.04 -7.56 -12.66
CA LYS A 18 10.13 -7.54 -13.66
C LYS A 18 10.69 -6.13 -13.90
N GLU A 19 9.83 -5.12 -13.86
CA GLU A 19 10.20 -3.75 -14.23
C GLU A 19 10.78 -2.96 -13.04
N ILE A 20 10.32 -3.21 -11.81
CA ILE A 20 10.74 -2.47 -10.60
C ILE A 20 12.26 -2.50 -10.36
N PRO A 21 12.97 -3.64 -10.49
CA PRO A 21 14.42 -3.69 -10.26
C PRO A 21 15.23 -2.74 -11.16
N SER A 22 14.66 -2.33 -12.30
CA SER A 22 15.30 -1.46 -13.28
C SER A 22 14.89 0.02 -13.14
N GLN A 23 14.09 0.36 -12.13
CA GLN A 23 13.58 1.73 -11.91
C GLN A 23 14.03 2.27 -10.56
N GLU A 24 14.49 3.53 -10.54
CA GLU A 24 14.79 4.24 -9.29
C GLU A 24 13.52 4.60 -8.51
N GLN A 25 12.38 4.76 -9.20
CA GLN A 25 11.10 5.14 -8.60
C GLN A 25 10.01 4.13 -8.98
N PRO A 26 9.64 3.19 -8.10
CA PRO A 26 8.68 2.13 -8.42
C PRO A 26 7.29 2.63 -8.83
N LEU A 27 6.88 3.80 -8.31
CA LEU A 27 5.57 4.41 -8.62
C LEU A 27 5.46 4.92 -10.06
N SER A 28 6.57 5.24 -10.74
CA SER A 28 6.52 5.76 -12.11
C SER A 28 6.09 4.70 -13.14
N LEU A 29 6.08 3.42 -12.76
CA LEU A 29 5.61 2.30 -13.58
C LEU A 29 4.07 2.16 -13.63
N LEU A 30 3.38 2.95 -12.80
CA LEU A 30 1.94 2.91 -12.63
C LEU A 30 1.35 4.28 -12.92
N THR A 31 0.31 4.30 -13.75
CA THR A 31 -0.57 5.47 -13.89
C THR A 31 -1.24 5.81 -12.55
N PRO A 32 -1.69 7.06 -12.32
CA PRO A 32 -2.43 7.41 -11.11
C PRO A 32 -3.63 6.50 -10.86
N GLU A 33 -4.34 6.11 -11.93
CA GLU A 33 -5.48 5.19 -11.86
C GLU A 33 -5.04 3.79 -11.43
N GLU A 34 -3.94 3.25 -11.97
CA GLU A 34 -3.41 1.96 -11.54
C GLU A 34 -2.91 1.99 -10.09
N GLN A 35 -2.35 3.12 -9.64
CA GLN A 35 -1.93 3.28 -8.24
C GLN A 35 -3.14 3.20 -7.30
N GLU A 36 -4.20 3.95 -7.57
CA GLU A 36 -5.43 3.90 -6.77
C GLU A 36 -6.09 2.51 -6.83
N LEU A 37 -6.07 1.88 -8.00
CA LEU A 37 -6.63 0.54 -8.18
C LEU A 37 -5.85 -0.51 -7.40
N LEU A 38 -4.51 -0.49 -7.47
CA LEU A 38 -3.66 -1.43 -6.77
C LEU A 38 -3.74 -1.24 -5.24
N LYS A 39 -3.92 -0.01 -4.75
CA LYS A 39 -4.13 0.27 -3.33
C LYS A 39 -5.31 -0.51 -2.73
N MET A 40 -6.32 -0.86 -3.53
CA MET A 40 -7.47 -1.66 -3.06
C MET A 40 -7.12 -3.14 -2.84
N TYR A 41 -6.07 -3.66 -3.50
CA TYR A 41 -5.75 -5.09 -3.53
C TYR A 41 -4.45 -5.46 -2.84
N ILE A 42 -3.78 -4.50 -2.19
CA ILE A 42 -2.55 -4.75 -1.42
C ILE A 42 -2.84 -4.69 0.08
N PRO A 43 -2.07 -5.44 0.90
CA PRO A 43 -2.17 -5.29 2.34
C PRO A 43 -1.73 -3.88 2.74
N MET A 44 -2.54 -3.24 3.59
CA MET A 44 -2.13 -2.02 4.27
C MET A 44 -1.01 -2.36 5.27
N GLN A 45 0.16 -1.77 5.08
CA GLN A 45 1.33 -1.98 5.92
C GLN A 45 1.61 -0.72 6.73
N LEU A 46 1.51 -0.84 8.05
CA LEU A 46 1.97 0.22 8.95
C LEU A 46 3.48 0.11 9.11
N SER A 47 4.21 1.08 8.54
CA SER A 47 5.64 1.21 8.79
C SER A 47 5.90 1.55 10.26
N GLU A 48 7.09 1.21 10.77
CA GLU A 48 7.48 1.55 12.14
C GLU A 48 7.43 3.07 12.38
N GLU A 49 7.83 3.86 11.38
CA GLU A 49 7.76 5.31 11.43
C GLU A 49 6.31 5.81 11.52
N SER A 50 5.40 5.24 10.74
CA SER A 50 3.97 5.59 10.79
C SER A 50 3.34 5.19 12.12
N ALA A 51 3.69 4.03 12.66
CA ALA A 51 3.26 3.61 14.00
C ALA A 51 3.77 4.59 15.08
N LYS A 52 5.04 5.02 15.02
CA LYS A 52 5.61 6.02 15.94
C LYS A 52 4.89 7.36 15.84
N ARG A 53 4.59 7.84 14.63
CA ARG A 53 3.82 9.08 14.42
C ARG A 53 2.42 8.98 15.01
N MET A 54 1.71 7.88 14.77
CA MET A 54 0.39 7.64 15.37
C MET A 54 0.46 7.61 16.90
N MET A 55 1.45 6.93 17.46
CA MET A 55 1.62 6.83 18.92
C MET A 55 1.92 8.19 19.57
N LYS A 56 2.70 9.04 18.90
CA LYS A 56 2.94 10.42 19.33
C LYS A 56 1.64 11.23 19.37
N VAL A 57 0.84 11.17 18.31
CA VAL A 57 -0.47 11.87 18.26
C VAL A 57 -1.38 11.41 19.38
N VAL A 58 -1.48 10.09 19.61
CA VAL A 58 -2.29 9.53 20.71
C VAL A 58 -1.81 10.03 22.07
N THR A 59 -0.49 10.10 22.28
CA THR A 59 0.09 10.60 23.53
C THR A 59 -0.22 12.08 23.75
N GLU A 60 -0.06 12.91 22.72
CA GLU A 60 -0.36 14.35 22.80
C GLU A 60 -1.85 14.63 23.07
N VAL A 61 -2.75 13.84 22.51
CA VAL A 61 -4.19 13.92 22.81
C VAL A 61 -4.45 13.53 24.27
N ARG A 62 -3.86 12.43 24.74
CA ARG A 62 -4.02 11.96 26.12
C ARG A 62 -3.49 12.96 27.14
N GLU A 63 -2.38 13.63 26.83
CA GLU A 63 -1.77 14.66 27.67
C GLU A 63 -2.46 16.04 27.56
N GLY A 64 -3.50 16.17 26.72
CA GLY A 64 -4.22 17.42 26.52
C GLY A 64 -3.43 18.49 25.76
N LYS A 65 -2.31 18.12 25.12
CA LYS A 65 -1.48 19.02 24.31
C LYS A 65 -2.12 19.38 22.98
N ARG A 66 -3.05 18.54 22.49
CA ARG A 66 -3.86 18.80 21.29
C ARG A 66 -5.25 18.19 21.39
N PRO A 67 -6.24 18.69 20.63
CA PRO A 67 -7.52 18.00 20.47
C PRO A 67 -7.37 16.70 19.67
N PRO A 68 -8.33 15.76 19.80
CA PRO A 68 -8.44 14.60 18.93
C PRO A 68 -8.43 14.99 17.45
N LEU A 69 -7.96 14.07 16.60
CA LEU A 69 -7.93 14.29 15.17
C LEU A 69 -9.32 14.58 14.61
N THR A 70 -9.43 15.57 13.75
CA THR A 70 -10.63 15.81 12.94
C THR A 70 -10.80 14.69 11.91
N ASP A 71 -11.99 14.58 11.32
CA ASP A 71 -12.22 13.57 10.29
C ASP A 71 -11.37 13.82 9.03
N GLU A 72 -11.10 15.09 8.70
CA GLU A 72 -10.18 15.46 7.62
C GLU A 72 -8.75 15.00 7.92
N GLU A 73 -8.26 15.21 9.15
CA GLU A 73 -6.92 14.76 9.56
C GLU A 73 -6.80 13.22 9.55
N LYS A 74 -7.85 12.50 9.98
CA LYS A 74 -7.89 11.03 9.90
C LYS A 74 -7.84 10.55 8.45
N LEU A 75 -8.60 11.20 7.57
CA LEU A 75 -8.64 10.86 6.15
C LEU A 75 -7.28 11.09 5.49
N ALA A 76 -6.61 12.21 5.82
CA ALA A 76 -5.27 12.52 5.33
C ALA A 76 -4.24 11.49 5.80
N LEU A 77 -4.26 11.11 7.08
CA LEU A 77 -3.39 10.08 7.64
C LEU A 77 -3.59 8.71 6.98
N ASN A 78 -4.84 8.32 6.72
CA ASN A 78 -5.14 7.07 6.03
C ASN A 78 -4.63 7.10 4.57
N ARG A 79 -4.83 8.19 3.84
CA ARG A 79 -4.30 8.34 2.47
C ARG A 79 -2.78 8.23 2.45
N GLN A 80 -2.11 8.96 3.33
CA GLN A 80 -0.65 8.90 3.43
C GLN A 80 -0.17 7.48 3.78
N SER A 81 -0.82 6.81 4.73
CA SER A 81 -0.46 5.44 5.10
C SER A 81 -0.64 4.45 3.94
N MET A 82 -1.66 4.68 3.11
CA MET A 82 -1.93 3.87 1.93
C MET A 82 -0.88 4.11 0.83
N ASP A 83 -0.46 5.35 0.61
CA ASP A 83 0.61 5.71 -0.32
C ASP A 83 1.95 5.06 0.09
N GLU A 84 2.28 5.15 1.38
CA GLU A 84 3.48 4.50 1.94
C GLU A 84 3.40 2.97 1.81
N SER A 85 2.23 2.38 2.05
CA SER A 85 2.00 0.94 1.88
C SER A 85 2.23 0.51 0.43
N LEU A 86 1.76 1.30 -0.54
CA LEU A 86 1.98 1.02 -1.96
C LEU A 86 3.47 1.05 -2.32
N VAL A 87 4.21 2.06 -1.87
CA VAL A 87 5.65 2.14 -2.13
C VAL A 87 6.39 0.94 -1.55
N ASN A 88 6.12 0.62 -0.29
CA ASN A 88 6.77 -0.51 0.39
C ASN A 88 6.43 -1.84 -0.29
N PHE A 89 5.17 -2.02 -0.66
CA PHE A 89 4.71 -3.18 -1.42
C PHE A 89 5.48 -3.34 -2.73
N LEU A 90 5.62 -2.27 -3.53
CA LEU A 90 6.34 -2.32 -4.79
C LEU A 90 7.83 -2.64 -4.58
N VAL A 91 8.48 -2.02 -3.58
CA VAL A 91 9.87 -2.31 -3.25
C VAL A 91 10.07 -3.77 -2.84
N GLN A 92 9.15 -4.33 -2.05
CA GLN A 92 9.17 -5.73 -1.66
C GLN A 92 8.93 -6.64 -2.87
N LEU A 93 7.95 -6.31 -3.71
CA LEU A 93 7.61 -7.05 -4.92
C LEU A 93 8.78 -7.15 -5.90
N GLY A 94 9.54 -6.05 -6.09
CA GLY A 94 10.72 -6.05 -6.95
C GLY A 94 11.88 -6.89 -6.41
N LYS A 95 11.92 -7.16 -5.11
CA LYS A 95 12.98 -7.93 -4.45
C LYS A 95 12.57 -9.36 -4.11
N SER A 96 11.30 -9.73 -4.33
CA SER A 96 10.77 -11.00 -3.88
C SER A 96 11.33 -12.16 -4.69
N THR A 97 11.65 -13.24 -3.98
CA THR A 97 11.87 -14.57 -4.57
C THR A 97 10.59 -15.10 -5.21
N ASP A 98 10.69 -16.21 -5.94
CA ASP A 98 9.50 -16.82 -6.58
C ASP A 98 8.48 -17.31 -5.55
N GLU A 99 8.94 -17.93 -4.45
CA GLU A 99 8.08 -18.37 -3.35
C GLU A 99 7.37 -17.19 -2.66
N GLU A 100 8.11 -16.11 -2.37
CA GLU A 100 7.51 -14.90 -1.79
C GLU A 100 6.53 -14.24 -2.75
N PHE A 101 6.81 -14.27 -4.06
CA PHE A 101 5.92 -13.72 -5.07
C PHE A 101 4.59 -14.47 -5.15
N GLU A 102 4.62 -15.81 -5.11
CA GLU A 102 3.39 -16.62 -5.05
C GLU A 102 2.55 -16.26 -3.82
N GLY A 103 3.20 -16.08 -2.66
CA GLY A 103 2.53 -15.63 -1.44
C GLY A 103 1.92 -14.23 -1.56
N ILE A 104 2.63 -13.29 -2.19
CA ILE A 104 2.13 -11.94 -2.47
C ILE A 104 0.90 -11.99 -3.38
N VAL A 105 0.97 -12.74 -4.47
CA VAL A 105 -0.14 -12.91 -5.43
C VAL A 105 -1.37 -13.47 -4.72
N GLU A 106 -1.22 -14.55 -3.95
CA GLU A 106 -2.32 -15.18 -3.22
C GLU A 106 -2.97 -14.20 -2.23
N MET A 107 -2.16 -13.41 -1.52
CA MET A 107 -2.68 -12.39 -0.61
C MET A 107 -3.47 -11.31 -1.35
N CYS A 108 -2.96 -10.81 -2.48
CA CYS A 108 -3.66 -9.81 -3.28
C CYS A 108 -4.97 -10.35 -3.87
N LYS A 109 -5.00 -11.62 -4.31
CA LYS A 109 -6.23 -12.29 -4.76
C LYS A 109 -7.29 -12.36 -3.66
N ARG A 110 -6.88 -12.76 -2.44
CA ARG A 110 -7.80 -12.80 -1.28
C ARG A 110 -8.36 -11.44 -0.89
N LEU A 111 -7.58 -10.37 -1.06
CA LEU A 111 -8.06 -9.01 -0.84
C LEU A 111 -9.05 -8.59 -1.93
N ARG A 112 -8.76 -8.89 -3.20
CA ARG A 112 -9.66 -8.68 -4.33
C ARG A 112 -11.03 -9.34 -4.13
N ASP A 113 -11.07 -10.59 -3.67
CA ASP A 113 -12.32 -11.32 -3.43
C ASP A 113 -13.16 -10.78 -2.27
N ARG A 114 -12.58 -9.89 -1.43
CA ARG A 114 -13.27 -9.23 -0.31
C ARG A 114 -13.77 -7.83 -0.65
N CYS A 115 -13.38 -7.28 -1.79
CA CYS A 115 -13.81 -5.97 -2.30
C CYS A 115 -15.04 -6.10 -3.20
#